data_AF-A0AAW3V084-F1
#
_entry.id   AF-A0AAW3V084-F1
#
_cell.length_a   1.000
_cell.length_b   1.000
_cell.length_c   1.000
_cell.angle_alpha   90.00
_cell.angle_beta   90.00
_cell.angle_gamma   90.00
#
_symmetry.space_group_name_H-M   'P 1'
#
loop_
_entity.id
_entity.type
_entity.pdbx_description
1 polymer ?
#
loop_
_entity_poly.entity_id
_entity_poly.type
_entity_poly.pdbx_seq_one_letter_code
_entity_poly.pdbx_strand_id
1 'polypeptide(L)'
;MTLSVEHIKAEMLPQLFANSAAIAEYGNTAGGAAAINEISDLMESGSVGKLAERIAQIVGKLQDADPEQISRPSTWLERLTGKPLERQLRYQVARKSLDELISDTEGVAQRVRDTLARIDALIKTHTSDSDALRLYIQAGREFLDENPSAGEVQDGVVEFDRPRERFARKLANMATLLASNEMSVIQMKMTRAQAVDMLDRYNEAVSVMVPVWRRHTLALITTTNMNSALIGEATKAHRALVTSLAKSLEGIKQ
;
A
#
# COMPACT_ATOMS: atom_id res chain seq x y z
N MET A 1 -3.45 -29.87 -18.73
CA MET A 1 -3.90 -30.65 -17.56
C MET A 1 -4.09 -29.67 -16.41
N THR A 2 -5.30 -29.57 -15.87
CA THR A 2 -5.57 -28.84 -14.63
C THR A 2 -5.10 -29.71 -13.47
N LEU A 3 -4.19 -29.18 -12.65
CA LEU A 3 -3.73 -29.84 -11.43
C LEU A 3 -4.94 -30.04 -10.49
N SER A 4 -5.27 -31.28 -10.14
CA SER A 4 -6.35 -31.62 -9.20
C SER A 4 -5.86 -32.59 -8.13
N VAL A 5 -6.61 -32.69 -7.03
CA VAL A 5 -6.30 -33.62 -5.93
C VAL A 5 -6.23 -35.05 -6.44
N GLU A 6 -7.18 -35.46 -7.29
CA GLU A 6 -7.27 -36.80 -7.86
C GLU A 6 -6.08 -37.11 -8.77
N HIS A 7 -5.67 -36.16 -9.62
CA HIS A 7 -4.50 -36.34 -10.49
C HIS A 7 -3.20 -36.47 -9.67
N ILE A 8 -3.02 -35.64 -8.64
CA ILE A 8 -1.85 -35.73 -7.75
C ILE A 8 -1.82 -37.10 -7.06
N LYS A 9 -2.97 -37.58 -6.55
CA LYS A 9 -3.09 -38.88 -5.88
C LYS A 9 -2.89 -40.07 -6.81
N ALA A 10 -3.40 -40.02 -8.03
CA ALA A 10 -3.37 -41.14 -8.96
C ALA A 10 -2.03 -41.27 -9.70
N GLU A 11 -1.39 -40.15 -10.05
CA GLU A 11 -0.22 -40.17 -10.93
C GLU A 11 1.08 -39.80 -10.20
N MET A 12 1.06 -38.77 -9.34
CA MET A 12 2.28 -38.22 -8.75
C MET A 12 2.71 -38.96 -7.48
N LEU A 13 1.79 -39.16 -6.53
CA LEU A 13 2.12 -39.74 -5.22
C LEU A 13 2.60 -41.20 -5.30
N PRO A 14 2.02 -42.09 -6.12
CA PRO A 14 2.54 -43.45 -6.28
C PRO A 14 3.98 -43.46 -6.81
N GLN A 15 4.29 -42.60 -7.79
CA GLN A 15 5.65 -42.47 -8.33
C GLN A 15 6.61 -41.88 -7.29
N LEU A 16 6.14 -40.93 -6.47
CA LEU A 16 6.92 -40.34 -5.39
C LEU A 16 7.35 -41.38 -4.35
N PHE A 17 6.46 -42.30 -3.98
CA PHE A 17 6.79 -43.37 -3.04
C PHE A 17 7.61 -44.51 -3.68
N ALA A 18 7.52 -44.70 -5.00
CA ALA A 18 8.43 -45.57 -5.74
C ALA A 18 9.85 -45.00 -5.86
N ASN A 19 10.01 -43.67 -5.78
CA ASN A 19 11.29 -42.97 -5.75
C ASN A 19 11.35 -41.96 -4.59
N SER A 20 11.56 -42.46 -3.37
CA SER A 20 11.53 -41.66 -2.12
C SER A 20 12.56 -40.51 -2.06
N ALA A 21 13.57 -40.51 -2.94
CA ALA A 21 14.52 -39.41 -3.08
C ALA A 21 13.82 -38.10 -3.49
N ALA A 22 12.73 -38.20 -4.27
CA ALA A 22 11.98 -37.05 -4.79
C ALA A 22 11.02 -36.41 -3.77
N ILE A 23 10.84 -36.99 -2.58
CA ILE A 23 9.95 -36.45 -1.52
C ILE A 23 10.28 -34.99 -1.17
N ALA A 24 11.55 -34.61 -1.24
CA ALA A 24 11.98 -33.24 -0.96
C ALA A 24 11.42 -32.23 -1.98
N GLU A 25 11.19 -32.65 -3.22
CA GLU A 25 10.74 -31.83 -4.35
C GLU A 25 9.21 -31.73 -4.43
N TYR A 26 8.49 -32.58 -3.69
CA TYR A 26 7.03 -32.59 -3.68
C TYR A 26 6.46 -31.21 -3.32
N GLY A 27 5.58 -30.70 -4.18
CA GLY A 27 4.89 -29.42 -3.98
C GLY A 27 5.82 -28.23 -3.81
N ASN A 28 7.05 -28.30 -4.33
CA ASN A 28 7.98 -27.17 -4.29
C ASN A 28 7.49 -26.08 -5.26
N THR A 29 6.87 -25.03 -4.73
CA THR A 29 6.50 -23.83 -5.48
C THR A 29 7.62 -22.81 -5.35
N ALA A 30 8.01 -22.16 -6.46
CA ALA A 30 9.20 -21.33 -6.54
C ALA A 30 9.14 -20.01 -5.71
N GLY A 31 8.00 -19.67 -5.09
CA GLY A 31 7.71 -18.30 -4.65
C GLY A 31 7.79 -17.98 -3.15
N GLY A 32 7.86 -18.98 -2.25
CA GLY A 32 7.52 -18.78 -0.84
C GLY A 32 8.44 -17.86 -0.01
N ALA A 33 9.77 -17.92 -0.21
CA ALA A 33 10.73 -17.22 0.65
C ALA A 33 11.18 -15.85 0.12
N ALA A 34 11.17 -15.65 -1.21
CA ALA A 34 11.65 -14.41 -1.83
C ALA A 34 10.73 -13.21 -1.58
N ALA A 35 9.44 -13.46 -1.37
CA ALA A 35 8.45 -12.40 -1.39
C ALA A 35 8.22 -11.68 -0.06
N ILE A 36 8.57 -12.28 1.08
CA ILE A 36 8.55 -11.57 2.37
C ILE A 36 9.59 -10.43 2.35
N ASN A 37 10.75 -10.67 1.75
CA ASN A 37 11.76 -9.63 1.56
C ASN A 37 11.29 -8.57 0.57
N GLU A 38 10.63 -8.97 -0.52
CA GLU A 38 10.09 -8.03 -1.51
C GLU A 38 8.97 -7.14 -0.93
N ILE A 39 8.15 -7.66 0.00
CA ILE A 39 7.15 -6.88 0.73
C ILE A 39 7.81 -5.87 1.67
N SER A 40 8.82 -6.28 2.45
CA SER A 40 9.58 -5.37 3.31
C SER A 40 10.23 -4.26 2.49
N ASP A 41 10.84 -4.59 1.35
CA ASP A 41 11.44 -3.60 0.43
C ASP A 41 10.37 -2.68 -0.18
N LEU A 42 9.18 -3.18 -0.53
CA LEU A 42 8.08 -2.36 -1.03
C LEU A 42 7.51 -1.44 0.03
N MET A 43 7.42 -1.89 1.28
CA MET A 43 7.00 -1.09 2.43
C MET A 43 8.06 -0.04 2.80
N GLU A 44 9.35 -0.40 2.79
CA GLU A 44 10.47 0.52 3.00
C GLU A 44 10.68 1.48 1.82
N SER A 45 10.30 1.10 0.60
CA SER A 45 10.42 1.97 -0.60
C SER A 45 9.65 3.28 -0.46
N GLY A 46 8.75 3.36 0.52
CA GLY A 46 8.35 4.61 1.13
C GLY A 46 7.59 5.54 0.19
N SER A 47 6.99 5.04 -0.90
CA SER A 47 6.19 5.87 -1.80
C SER A 47 4.96 6.43 -1.09
N VAL A 48 4.30 5.59 -0.28
CA VAL A 48 3.18 5.95 0.59
C VAL A 48 3.64 6.95 1.66
N GLY A 49 4.75 6.65 2.36
CA GLY A 49 5.34 7.56 3.36
C GLY A 49 5.76 8.91 2.77
N LYS A 50 6.35 8.91 1.57
CA LYS A 50 6.71 10.13 0.83
C LYS A 50 5.47 10.93 0.42
N LEU A 51 4.37 10.27 0.03
CA LEU A 51 3.12 10.98 -0.25
C LEU A 51 2.58 11.63 1.02
N ALA A 52 2.59 10.92 2.14
CA ALA A 52 2.20 11.46 3.44
C ALA A 52 3.06 12.66 3.85
N GLU A 53 4.37 12.56 3.69
CA GLU A 53 5.31 13.64 3.97
C GLU A 53 5.01 14.87 3.10
N ARG A 54 4.77 14.68 1.80
CA ARG A 54 4.40 15.77 0.88
C ARG A 54 3.07 16.40 1.24
N ILE A 55 2.05 15.60 1.58
CA ILE A 55 0.76 16.11 2.05
C ILE A 55 0.96 16.93 3.33
N ALA A 56 1.79 16.48 4.28
CA ALA A 56 2.09 17.24 5.49
C ALA A 56 2.81 18.56 5.18
N GLN A 57 3.76 18.57 4.23
CA GLN A 57 4.41 19.80 3.75
C GLN A 57 3.39 20.76 3.10
N ILE A 58 2.44 20.26 2.30
CA ILE A 58 1.37 21.07 1.70
C ILE A 58 0.47 21.67 2.78
N VAL A 59 0.07 20.88 3.78
CA VAL A 59 -0.74 21.35 4.91
C VAL A 59 -0.01 22.44 5.69
N GLY A 60 1.28 22.27 5.99
CA GLY A 60 2.09 23.28 6.67
C GLY A 60 2.19 24.59 5.87
N LYS A 61 2.51 24.51 4.57
CA LYS A 61 2.56 25.69 3.70
C LYS A 61 1.20 26.38 3.53
N LEU A 62 0.11 25.62 3.54
CA LEU A 62 -1.23 26.19 3.54
C LEU A 62 -1.46 27.02 4.81
N GLN A 63 -1.09 26.52 5.99
CA GLN A 63 -1.23 27.29 7.24
C GLN A 63 -0.47 28.63 7.21
N ASP A 64 0.68 28.69 6.53
CA ASP A 64 1.43 29.93 6.30
C ASP A 64 0.77 30.87 5.28
N ALA A 65 -0.13 30.36 4.45
CA ALA A 65 -0.87 31.06 3.39
C ALA A 65 -2.34 31.30 3.77
N ASP A 66 -2.62 31.59 5.04
CA ASP A 66 -3.97 31.86 5.53
C ASP A 66 -4.49 33.24 5.05
N PRO A 67 -5.63 33.28 4.32
CA PRO A 67 -6.30 34.52 3.92
C PRO A 67 -6.53 35.54 5.05
N GLU A 68 -6.77 35.08 6.28
CA GLU A 68 -7.04 35.96 7.42
C GLU A 68 -5.83 36.85 7.78
N GLN A 69 -4.60 36.39 7.49
CA GLN A 69 -3.38 37.16 7.78
C GLN A 69 -3.23 38.38 6.86
N ILE A 70 -3.78 38.31 5.65
CA ILE A 70 -3.69 39.38 4.64
C ILE A 70 -4.79 40.42 4.88
N SER A 71 -5.96 39.99 5.34
CA SER A 71 -7.12 40.86 5.55
C SER A 71 -7.04 41.75 6.79
N ARG A 72 -5.97 41.65 7.60
CA ARG A 72 -5.82 42.48 8.80
C ARG A 72 -5.77 43.97 8.42
N PRO A 73 -6.66 44.81 8.99
CA PRO A 73 -6.68 46.24 8.71
C PRO A 73 -5.32 46.85 9.03
N SER A 74 -4.76 47.56 8.06
CA SER A 74 -3.43 48.14 8.19
C SER A 74 -3.52 49.50 8.88
N THR A 75 -2.77 49.68 9.95
CA THR A 75 -2.66 50.97 10.65
C THR A 75 -1.97 51.99 9.73
N TRP A 76 -2.20 53.29 9.95
CA TRP A 76 -1.66 54.35 9.09
C TRP A 76 -0.12 54.32 8.94
N LEU A 77 0.61 53.98 10.02
CA LEU A 77 2.07 53.78 10.01
C LEU A 77 2.51 52.60 9.13
N GLU A 78 1.69 51.56 9.06
CA GLU A 78 1.98 50.38 8.25
C GLU A 78 1.79 50.67 6.77
N ARG A 79 0.79 51.50 6.43
CA ARG A 79 0.59 51.99 5.06
C ARG A 79 1.77 52.83 4.58
N LEU A 80 2.38 53.62 5.47
CA LEU A 80 3.55 54.44 5.14
C LEU A 80 4.84 53.61 4.95
N THR A 81 4.96 52.49 5.66
CA THR A 81 6.14 51.61 5.63
C THR A 81 6.07 50.52 4.56
N GLY A 82 5.01 50.48 3.75
CA GLY A 82 4.86 49.49 2.67
C GLY A 82 4.46 48.07 3.14
N LYS A 83 4.20 47.88 4.44
CA LYS A 83 3.78 46.59 5.02
C LYS A 83 2.56 45.93 4.34
N PRO A 84 1.53 46.65 3.86
CA PRO A 84 0.43 46.04 3.12
C PRO A 84 0.88 45.39 1.80
N LEU A 85 1.78 46.05 1.08
CA LEU A 85 2.35 45.53 -0.17
C LEU A 85 3.23 44.31 0.11
N GLU A 86 4.02 44.36 1.18
CA GLU A 86 4.84 43.21 1.62
C GLU A 86 3.96 41.99 1.98
N ARG A 87 2.84 42.19 2.70
CA ARG A 87 1.89 41.11 3.03
C ARG A 87 1.26 40.49 1.77
N GLN A 88 0.87 41.31 0.80
CA GLN A 88 0.32 40.82 -0.47
C GLN A 88 1.37 40.06 -1.30
N LEU A 89 2.61 40.54 -1.35
CA LEU A 89 3.72 39.85 -2.02
C LEU A 89 4.06 38.53 -1.33
N ARG A 90 4.15 38.50 0.01
CA ARG A 90 4.40 37.26 0.78
C ARG A 90 3.32 36.22 0.52
N TYR A 91 2.06 36.64 0.46
CA TYR A 91 0.95 35.75 0.11
C TYR A 91 1.04 35.21 -1.33
N GLN A 92 1.35 36.07 -2.31
CA GLN A 92 1.54 35.63 -3.69
C GLN A 92 2.68 34.63 -3.84
N VAL A 93 3.81 34.87 -3.16
CA VAL A 93 4.96 33.95 -3.14
C VAL A 93 4.59 32.63 -2.47
N ALA A 94 3.92 32.66 -1.31
CA ALA A 94 3.45 31.46 -0.62
C ALA A 94 2.49 30.63 -1.48
N ARG A 95 1.54 31.28 -2.15
CA ARG A 95 0.59 30.65 -3.10
C ARG A 95 1.32 29.97 -4.26
N LYS A 96 2.27 30.67 -4.90
CA LYS A 96 3.06 30.10 -6.02
C LYS A 96 3.90 28.91 -5.56
N SER A 97 4.55 29.02 -4.41
CA SER A 97 5.32 27.93 -3.80
C SER A 97 4.46 26.70 -3.46
N LEU A 98 3.19 26.92 -3.13
CA LEU A 98 2.23 25.84 -2.90
C LEU A 98 1.81 25.18 -4.21
N ASP A 99 1.55 25.95 -5.26
CA ASP A 99 1.20 25.40 -6.58
C ASP A 99 2.31 24.51 -7.15
N GLU A 100 3.58 24.94 -7.01
CA GLU A 100 4.75 24.13 -7.36
C GLU A 100 4.80 22.84 -6.53
N LEU A 101 4.61 22.92 -5.21
CA LEU A 101 4.62 21.74 -4.33
C LEU A 101 3.48 20.74 -4.67
N ILE A 102 2.28 21.24 -4.98
CA ILE A 102 1.15 20.41 -5.40
C ILE A 102 1.48 19.72 -6.72
N SER A 103 2.06 20.44 -7.68
CA SER A 103 2.49 19.88 -8.97
C SER A 103 3.56 18.78 -8.80
N ASP A 104 4.56 19.02 -7.96
CA ASP A 104 5.63 18.05 -7.68
C ASP A 104 5.11 16.78 -6.97
N THR A 105 4.01 16.91 -6.22
CA THR A 105 3.40 15.79 -5.50
C THR A 105 2.70 14.80 -6.44
N GLU A 106 2.28 15.23 -7.64
CA GLU A 106 1.69 14.31 -8.63
C GLU A 106 2.67 13.21 -9.05
N GLY A 107 3.96 13.53 -9.19
CA GLY A 107 4.99 12.52 -9.46
C GLY A 107 5.16 11.51 -8.33
N VAL A 108 4.86 11.89 -7.08
CA VAL A 108 4.85 10.98 -5.92
C VAL A 108 3.59 10.13 -5.94
N ALA A 109 2.43 10.72 -6.22
CA ALA A 109 1.16 10.02 -6.36
C ALA A 109 1.22 8.95 -7.47
N GLN A 110 1.87 9.24 -8.60
CA GLN A 110 2.09 8.26 -9.65
C GLN A 110 2.94 7.08 -9.17
N ARG A 111 4.03 7.31 -8.41
CA ARG A 111 4.82 6.21 -7.83
C ARG A 111 4.02 5.35 -6.86
N VAL A 112 3.06 5.93 -6.13
CA VAL A 112 2.13 5.15 -5.29
C VAL A 112 1.25 4.25 -6.17
N ARG A 113 0.72 4.75 -7.29
CA ARG A 113 -0.04 3.92 -8.26
C ARG A 113 0.80 2.76 -8.80
N ASP A 114 2.06 3.02 -9.15
CA ASP A 114 2.97 1.98 -9.64
C ASP A 114 3.28 0.92 -8.55
N THR A 115 3.42 1.36 -7.29
CA THR A 115 3.61 0.49 -6.12
C THR A 115 2.37 -0.40 -5.91
N LEU A 116 1.16 0.17 -6.00
CA LEU A 116 -0.10 -0.56 -5.89
C LEU A 116 -0.21 -1.66 -6.95
N ALA A 117 0.17 -1.38 -8.20
CA ALA A 117 0.16 -2.38 -9.27
C ALA A 117 1.10 -3.56 -8.98
N ARG A 118 2.27 -3.30 -8.37
CA ARG A 118 3.20 -4.36 -7.93
C ARG A 118 2.64 -5.18 -6.78
N ILE A 119 2.03 -4.53 -5.79
CA ILE A 119 1.34 -5.22 -4.69
C ILE A 119 0.24 -6.13 -5.23
N ASP A 120 -0.54 -5.66 -6.20
CA ASP A 120 -1.59 -6.47 -6.84
C ASP A 120 -1.04 -7.71 -7.55
N ALA A 121 0.10 -7.57 -8.24
CA ALA A 121 0.78 -8.70 -8.85
C ALA A 121 1.26 -9.72 -7.80
N LEU A 122 1.87 -9.25 -6.70
CA LEU A 122 2.31 -10.12 -5.60
C LEU A 122 1.16 -10.84 -4.91
N ILE A 123 0.06 -10.14 -4.61
CA ILE A 123 -1.16 -10.75 -4.05
C ILE A 123 -1.64 -11.89 -4.95
N LYS A 124 -1.67 -11.68 -6.27
CA LYS A 124 -2.09 -12.69 -7.23
C LYS A 124 -1.16 -13.91 -7.21
N THR A 125 0.15 -13.70 -7.26
CA THR A 125 1.15 -14.78 -7.22
C THR A 125 1.03 -15.59 -5.94
N HIS A 126 0.99 -14.94 -4.78
CA HIS A 126 0.87 -15.64 -3.49
C HIS A 126 -0.44 -16.38 -3.34
N THR A 127 -1.55 -15.83 -3.84
CA THR A 127 -2.85 -16.52 -3.81
C THR A 127 -2.77 -17.81 -4.63
N SER A 128 -2.19 -17.75 -5.83
CA SER A 128 -1.97 -18.92 -6.68
C SER A 128 -1.06 -19.96 -6.03
N ASP A 129 0.01 -19.52 -5.36
CA ASP A 129 0.93 -20.42 -4.64
C ASP A 129 0.22 -21.08 -3.45
N SER A 130 -0.58 -20.33 -2.69
CA SER A 130 -1.40 -20.87 -1.60
C SER A 130 -2.42 -21.89 -2.10
N ASP A 131 -3.08 -21.63 -3.22
CA ASP A 131 -4.03 -22.57 -3.83
C ASP A 131 -3.35 -23.88 -4.24
N ALA A 132 -2.17 -23.78 -4.88
CA ALA A 132 -1.36 -24.95 -5.23
C ALA A 132 -0.90 -25.73 -3.99
N LEU A 133 -0.41 -25.04 -2.96
CA LEU A 133 -0.01 -25.66 -1.69
C LEU A 133 -1.18 -26.39 -1.04
N ARG A 134 -2.39 -25.79 -1.01
CA ARG A 134 -3.59 -26.45 -0.48
C ARG A 134 -3.89 -27.75 -1.22
N LEU A 135 -3.83 -27.75 -2.55
CA LEU A 135 -4.05 -28.96 -3.35
C LEU A 135 -3.03 -30.06 -3.01
N TYR A 136 -1.73 -29.74 -2.98
CA TYR A 136 -0.70 -30.72 -2.66
C TYR A 136 -0.78 -31.22 -1.21
N ILE A 137 -1.09 -30.35 -0.25
CA ILE A 137 -1.25 -30.75 1.15
C ILE A 137 -2.46 -31.66 1.30
N GLN A 138 -3.59 -31.30 0.70
CA GLN A 138 -4.81 -32.10 0.72
C GLN A 138 -4.57 -33.47 0.08
N ALA A 139 -4.05 -33.51 -1.15
CA ALA A 139 -3.74 -34.74 -1.86
C ALA A 139 -2.79 -35.65 -1.07
N GLY A 140 -1.73 -35.06 -0.50
CA GLY A 140 -0.76 -35.81 0.30
C GLY A 140 -1.34 -36.40 1.57
N ARG A 141 -2.20 -35.66 2.27
CA ARG A 141 -2.91 -36.16 3.48
C ARG A 141 -3.88 -37.26 3.13
N GLU A 142 -4.77 -37.04 2.16
CA GLU A 142 -5.73 -38.04 1.72
C GLU A 142 -5.04 -39.32 1.24
N PHE A 143 -3.94 -39.20 0.50
CA PHE A 143 -3.17 -40.35 0.05
C PHE A 143 -2.59 -41.16 1.21
N LEU A 144 -2.02 -40.49 2.23
CA LEU A 144 -1.47 -41.17 3.40
C LEU A 144 -2.55 -41.88 4.22
N ASP A 145 -3.76 -41.31 4.28
CA ASP A 145 -4.92 -41.87 4.98
C ASP A 145 -5.49 -43.08 4.23
N GLU A 146 -5.60 -42.98 2.89
CA GLU A 146 -6.10 -44.05 2.02
C GLU A 146 -5.09 -45.19 1.83
N ASN A 147 -3.79 -44.90 1.98
CA ASN A 147 -2.70 -45.85 1.78
C ASN A 147 -1.83 -45.93 3.04
N PRO A 148 -2.31 -46.60 4.10
CA PRO A 148 -1.58 -46.67 5.37
C PRO A 148 -0.20 -47.34 5.22
N SER A 149 -0.10 -48.35 4.36
CA SER A 149 1.15 -49.09 4.08
C SER A 149 2.12 -48.36 3.15
N ALA A 150 1.76 -47.20 2.59
CA ALA A 150 2.63 -46.47 1.68
C ALA A 150 3.89 -45.97 2.41
N GLY A 151 5.06 -46.45 1.96
CA GLY A 151 6.36 -46.07 2.52
C GLY A 151 6.60 -46.55 3.95
N GLU A 152 5.86 -47.57 4.42
CA GLU A 152 6.15 -48.27 5.66
C GLU A 152 7.35 -49.21 5.49
N VAL A 153 8.19 -49.27 6.52
CA VAL A 153 9.31 -50.21 6.60
C VAL A 153 8.74 -51.58 6.94
N GLN A 154 9.16 -52.62 6.21
CA GLN A 154 8.71 -53.99 6.49
C GLN A 154 9.20 -54.47 7.86
N ASP A 155 8.31 -55.08 8.63
CA ASP A 155 8.64 -55.68 9.93
C ASP A 155 9.81 -56.66 9.81
N GLY A 156 10.85 -56.43 10.61
CA GLY A 156 12.05 -57.28 10.65
C GLY A 156 13.17 -56.89 9.66
N VAL A 157 12.97 -55.87 8.83
CA VAL A 157 14.02 -55.32 7.95
C VAL A 157 14.59 -54.05 8.59
N VAL A 158 15.92 -54.00 8.78
CA VAL A 158 16.59 -52.77 9.20
C VAL A 158 16.70 -51.84 8.00
N GLU A 159 15.73 -50.95 7.85
CA GLU A 159 15.69 -49.92 6.82
C GLU A 159 15.93 -48.55 7.45
N PHE A 160 16.92 -47.81 6.94
CA PHE A 160 17.33 -46.51 7.48
C PHE A 160 16.52 -45.34 6.90
N ASP A 161 15.96 -45.50 5.70
CA ASP A 161 15.07 -44.49 5.12
C ASP A 161 13.64 -44.70 5.65
N ARG A 162 12.97 -43.60 5.97
CA ARG A 162 11.57 -43.60 6.43
C ARG A 162 10.74 -42.67 5.54
N PRO A 163 10.38 -43.12 4.32
CA PRO A 163 9.70 -42.28 3.33
C PRO A 163 8.40 -41.69 3.85
N ARG A 164 7.57 -42.48 4.53
CA ARG A 164 6.29 -42.03 5.10
C ARG A 164 6.46 -40.89 6.10
N GLU A 165 7.39 -41.03 7.06
CA GLU A 165 7.68 -40.00 8.05
C GLU A 165 8.27 -38.74 7.42
N ARG A 166 9.19 -38.90 6.45
CA ARG A 166 9.76 -37.78 5.69
C ARG A 166 8.68 -37.02 4.92
N PHE A 167 7.75 -37.73 4.30
CA PHE A 167 6.64 -37.14 3.56
C PHE A 167 5.65 -36.42 4.50
N ALA A 168 5.27 -37.03 5.62
CA ALA A 168 4.44 -36.39 6.64
C ALA A 168 5.07 -35.09 7.16
N ARG A 169 6.38 -35.09 7.43
CA ARG A 169 7.13 -33.87 7.81
C ARG A 169 7.15 -32.83 6.68
N LYS A 170 7.31 -33.25 5.43
CA LYS A 170 7.24 -32.35 4.27
C LYS A 170 5.86 -31.68 4.19
N LEU A 171 4.77 -32.42 4.37
CA LEU A 171 3.40 -31.87 4.40
C LEU A 171 3.21 -30.88 5.55
N ALA A 172 3.77 -31.16 6.74
CA ALA A 172 3.74 -30.24 7.86
C ALA A 172 4.48 -28.92 7.54
N ASN A 173 5.68 -29.00 6.95
CA ASN A 173 6.44 -27.82 6.53
C ASN A 173 5.70 -27.01 5.46
N MET A 174 5.06 -27.67 4.50
CA MET A 174 4.23 -27.01 3.49
C MET A 174 3.02 -26.31 4.11
N ALA A 175 2.39 -26.90 5.14
CA ALA A 175 1.29 -26.26 5.86
C ALA A 175 1.76 -25.01 6.62
N THR A 176 2.96 -25.03 7.20
CA THR A 176 3.58 -23.83 7.79
C THR A 176 3.82 -22.75 6.73
N LEU A 177 4.35 -23.12 5.56
CA LEU A 177 4.57 -22.19 4.46
C LEU A 177 3.25 -21.58 3.94
N LEU A 178 2.20 -22.40 3.81
CA LEU A 178 0.87 -21.95 3.42
C LEU A 178 0.33 -20.89 4.39
N ALA A 179 0.39 -21.15 5.70
CA ALA A 179 -0.05 -20.20 6.71
C ALA A 179 0.74 -18.88 6.65
N SER A 180 2.05 -18.96 6.41
CA SER A 180 2.89 -17.77 6.22
C SER A 180 2.47 -16.97 4.98
N ASN A 181 2.24 -17.63 3.84
CA ASN A 181 1.81 -16.98 2.60
C ASN A 181 0.44 -16.31 2.77
N GLU A 182 -0.51 -16.98 3.42
CA GLU A 182 -1.85 -16.42 3.68
C GLU A 182 -1.77 -15.16 4.55
N MET A 183 -0.92 -15.19 5.58
CA MET A 183 -0.68 -14.00 6.42
C MET A 183 -0.07 -12.86 5.61
N SER A 184 0.94 -13.13 4.78
CA SER A 184 1.54 -12.12 3.89
C SER A 184 0.51 -11.51 2.93
N VAL A 185 -0.40 -12.31 2.38
CA VAL A 185 -1.48 -11.81 1.52
C VAL A 185 -2.42 -10.88 2.30
N ILE A 186 -2.77 -11.22 3.54
CA ILE A 186 -3.61 -10.35 4.38
C ILE A 186 -2.90 -9.01 4.64
N GLN A 187 -1.61 -9.04 4.99
CA GLN A 187 -0.82 -7.83 5.20
C GLN A 187 -0.76 -6.97 3.94
N MET A 188 -0.45 -7.56 2.78
CA MET A 188 -0.44 -6.84 1.50
C MET A 188 -1.78 -6.19 1.17
N LYS A 189 -2.91 -6.90 1.39
CA LYS A 189 -4.25 -6.35 1.16
C LYS A 189 -4.54 -5.16 2.07
N MET A 190 -4.11 -5.22 3.33
CA MET A 190 -4.27 -4.12 4.29
C MET A 190 -3.45 -2.89 3.85
N THR A 191 -2.17 -3.07 3.54
CA THR A 191 -1.29 -2.00 3.04
C THR A 191 -1.83 -1.37 1.77
N ARG A 192 -2.31 -2.20 0.84
CA ARG A 192 -2.96 -1.75 -0.40
C ARG A 192 -4.16 -0.86 -0.10
N ALA A 193 -5.05 -1.29 0.81
CA ALA A 193 -6.25 -0.53 1.17
C ALA A 193 -5.89 0.85 1.76
N GLN A 194 -4.88 0.92 2.63
CA GLN A 194 -4.39 2.18 3.19
C GLN A 194 -3.82 3.10 2.11
N ALA A 195 -3.02 2.57 1.18
CA ALA A 195 -2.43 3.34 0.09
C ALA A 195 -3.49 3.86 -0.89
N VAL A 196 -4.52 3.07 -1.21
CA VAL A 196 -5.65 3.49 -2.04
C VAL A 196 -6.44 4.62 -1.37
N ASP A 197 -6.82 4.45 -0.09
CA ASP A 197 -7.58 5.48 0.64
C ASP A 197 -6.82 6.82 0.71
N MET A 198 -5.51 6.79 0.96
CA MET A 198 -4.68 8.00 0.94
C MET A 198 -4.66 8.65 -0.46
N LEU A 199 -4.46 7.83 -1.51
CA LEU A 199 -4.38 8.33 -2.88
C LEU A 199 -5.71 8.95 -3.32
N ASP A 200 -6.84 8.33 -2.96
CA ASP A 200 -8.18 8.83 -3.28
C ASP A 200 -8.44 10.18 -2.62
N ARG A 201 -8.15 10.31 -1.32
CA ARG A 201 -8.31 11.58 -0.59
C ARG A 201 -7.39 12.68 -1.13
N TYR A 202 -6.16 12.33 -1.51
CA TYR A 202 -5.24 13.27 -2.16
C TYR A 202 -5.80 13.74 -3.52
N ASN A 203 -6.25 12.80 -4.37
CA ASN A 203 -6.82 13.12 -5.67
C ASN A 203 -8.09 13.96 -5.55
N GLU A 204 -8.96 13.68 -4.58
CA GLU A 204 -10.15 14.50 -4.28
C GLU A 204 -9.75 15.94 -3.91
N ALA A 205 -8.76 16.10 -3.02
CA ALA A 205 -8.25 17.40 -2.64
C ALA A 205 -7.67 18.18 -3.83
N VAL A 206 -6.86 17.53 -4.67
CA VAL A 206 -6.23 18.19 -5.81
C VAL A 206 -7.20 18.48 -6.95
N SER A 207 -8.17 17.61 -7.21
CA SER A 207 -9.11 17.78 -8.32
C SER A 207 -10.27 18.72 -8.02
N VAL A 208 -10.72 18.79 -6.76
CA VAL A 208 -11.90 19.59 -6.38
C VAL A 208 -11.51 20.81 -5.56
N MET A 209 -10.75 20.61 -4.47
CA MET A 209 -10.53 21.68 -3.49
C MET A 209 -9.43 22.66 -3.90
N VAL A 210 -8.34 22.19 -4.52
CA VAL A 210 -7.27 23.06 -5.01
C VAL A 210 -7.79 24.07 -6.05
N PRO A 211 -8.59 23.70 -7.07
CA PRO A 211 -9.17 24.68 -7.99
C PRO A 211 -10.06 25.72 -7.31
N VAL A 212 -10.89 25.29 -6.35
CA VAL A 212 -11.76 26.20 -5.57
C VAL A 212 -10.90 27.18 -4.78
N TRP A 213 -9.89 26.70 -4.06
CA TRP A 213 -8.94 27.54 -3.35
C TRP A 213 -8.20 28.50 -4.30
N ARG A 214 -7.68 28.03 -5.43
CA ARG A 214 -7.02 28.87 -6.46
C ARG A 214 -7.91 30.01 -6.92
N ARG A 215 -9.20 29.75 -7.15
CA ARG A 215 -10.17 30.75 -7.58
C ARG A 215 -10.37 31.83 -6.51
N HIS A 216 -10.64 31.45 -5.26
CA HIS A 216 -10.89 32.42 -4.20
C HIS A 216 -9.63 33.21 -3.80
N THR A 217 -8.45 32.56 -3.82
CA THR A 217 -7.17 33.25 -3.58
C THR A 217 -6.80 34.22 -4.70
N LEU A 218 -7.11 33.89 -5.96
CA LEU A 218 -6.95 34.82 -7.08
C LEU A 218 -7.86 36.04 -6.96
N ALA A 219 -9.11 35.83 -6.53
CA ALA A 219 -10.06 36.93 -6.30
C ALA A 219 -9.56 37.89 -5.20
N LEU A 220 -8.94 37.36 -4.13
CA LEU A 220 -8.35 38.18 -3.07
C LEU A 220 -7.21 39.09 -3.57
N ILE A 221 -6.35 38.60 -4.46
CA ILE A 221 -5.16 39.36 -4.91
C ILE A 221 -5.47 40.34 -6.04
N THR A 222 -6.60 40.18 -6.74
CA THR A 222 -6.99 41.02 -7.89
C THR A 222 -8.01 42.10 -7.54
N THR A 223 -8.73 41.96 -6.41
CA THR A 223 -9.79 42.90 -6.02
C THR A 223 -9.22 44.07 -5.21
N THR A 224 -9.42 45.30 -5.69
CA THR A 224 -8.93 46.52 -5.03
C THR A 224 -9.67 46.86 -3.73
N ASN A 225 -10.94 46.47 -3.61
CA ASN A 225 -11.78 46.64 -2.42
C ASN A 225 -12.22 45.28 -1.88
N MET A 226 -11.38 44.65 -1.07
CA MET A 226 -11.73 43.39 -0.40
C MET A 226 -12.90 43.62 0.56
N ASN A 227 -14.02 42.92 0.36
CA ASN A 227 -15.15 42.92 1.30
C ASN A 227 -15.09 41.68 2.21
N SER A 228 -15.82 41.70 3.33
CA SER A 228 -15.79 40.60 4.31
C SER A 228 -16.31 39.28 3.75
N ALA A 229 -17.23 39.32 2.77
CA ALA A 229 -17.78 38.13 2.13
C ALA A 229 -16.71 37.38 1.32
N LEU A 230 -15.91 38.10 0.52
CA LEU A 230 -14.85 37.53 -0.33
C LEU A 230 -13.72 36.94 0.51
N ILE A 231 -13.37 37.59 1.63
CA ILE A 231 -12.44 37.04 2.63
C ILE A 231 -13.02 35.76 3.26
N GLY A 232 -14.29 35.79 3.66
CA GLY A 232 -14.97 34.64 4.25
C GLY A 232 -15.02 33.42 3.33
N GLU A 233 -15.28 33.60 2.03
CA GLU A 233 -15.25 32.52 1.05
C GLU A 233 -13.85 31.93 0.86
N ALA A 234 -12.83 32.78 0.79
CA ALA A 234 -11.45 32.34 0.66
C ALA A 234 -10.97 31.59 1.91
N THR A 235 -11.29 32.08 3.11
CA THR A 235 -11.00 31.39 4.37
C THR A 235 -11.73 30.05 4.44
N LYS A 236 -13.00 29.98 4.01
CA LYS A 236 -13.76 28.73 3.97
C LYS A 236 -13.12 27.71 3.02
N ALA A 237 -12.78 28.13 1.80
CA ALA A 237 -12.10 27.27 0.83
C ALA A 237 -10.74 26.79 1.34
N HIS A 238 -9.98 27.69 1.98
CA HIS A 238 -8.69 27.38 2.58
C HIS A 238 -8.80 26.34 3.70
N ARG A 239 -9.71 26.54 4.65
CA ARG A 239 -9.94 25.61 5.76
C ARG A 239 -10.42 24.25 5.27
N ALA A 240 -11.33 24.22 4.28
CA ALA A 240 -11.79 22.96 3.69
C ALA A 240 -10.64 22.15 3.06
N LEU A 241 -9.76 22.81 2.30
CA LEU A 241 -8.59 22.17 1.70
C LEU A 241 -7.62 21.63 2.76
N VAL A 242 -7.29 22.44 3.78
CA VAL A 242 -6.42 22.03 4.90
C VAL A 242 -7.00 20.83 5.62
N THR A 243 -8.29 20.87 5.98
CA THR A 243 -8.95 19.76 6.68
C THR A 243 -8.95 18.48 5.85
N SER A 244 -9.23 18.55 4.55
CA SER A 244 -9.23 17.35 3.71
C SER A 244 -7.84 16.73 3.52
N LEU A 245 -6.83 17.56 3.32
CA LEU A 245 -5.45 17.07 3.20
C LEU A 245 -4.95 16.51 4.54
N ALA A 246 -5.27 17.15 5.67
CA ALA A 246 -4.96 16.63 6.99
C ALA A 246 -5.65 15.28 7.26
N LYS A 247 -6.92 15.14 6.85
CA LYS A 247 -7.66 13.86 6.93
C LYS A 247 -7.02 12.75 6.11
N SER A 248 -6.30 13.08 5.03
CA SER A 248 -5.53 12.10 4.25
C SER A 248 -4.38 11.47 5.06
N LEU A 249 -3.96 12.10 6.17
CA LEU A 249 -2.87 11.64 7.05
C LEU A 249 -3.36 10.82 8.25
N GLU A 250 -4.66 10.83 8.57
CA GLU A 250 -5.20 10.21 9.80
C GLU A 250 -5.09 8.68 9.84
N GLY A 251 -4.82 8.02 8.70
CA GLY A 251 -4.67 6.56 8.59
C GLY A 251 -3.24 6.01 8.69
N ILE A 252 -2.22 6.86 8.86
CA ILE A 252 -0.79 6.48 8.75
C ILE A 252 -0.11 6.38 10.14
N LYS A 253 -0.76 6.88 11.20
CA LYS A 253 -0.22 6.92 12.57
C LYS A 253 -0.45 5.63 13.39
N GLN A 254 -0.61 4.46 12.77
CA GLN A 254 -0.78 3.18 13.48
C GLN A 254 0.35 2.22 13.16
#